data_AF-A0AAV6YXW1-F1
#
_entry.id   AF-A0AAV6YXW1-F1
#
_cell.length_a   1.000
_cell.length_b   1.000
_cell.length_c   1.000
_cell.angle_alpha   90.00
_cell.angle_beta   90.00
_cell.angle_gamma   90.00
#
_symmetry.space_group_name_H-M   'P 1'
#
loop_
_entity.id
_entity.type
_entity.pdbx_description
1 polymer ?
#
loop_
_entity_poly.entity_id
_entity_poly.type
_entity_poly.pdbx_seq_one_letter_code
_entity_poly.pdbx_strand_id
1 'polypeptide(L)'
;NILGVILQAGYQITQQRLPIAVNGFLTYRHQVGTSWNQMVTKCVRIKQVQLEQDSGKSLHDDTMHQTLIDLNRAGIGLMEIVMEPDMTCGEEAAAAVRELQLILQALGTSHANMSGTVLWR
;
A
#
# COMPACT_ATOMS: atom_id res chain seq x y z
N ASN A 1 -15.13 -10.86 16.62
CA ASN A 1 -14.11 -9.82 16.38
C ASN A 1 -12.87 -10.52 15.83
N ILE A 2 -12.79 -10.68 14.50
CA ILE A 2 -11.81 -11.55 13.82
C ILE A 2 -10.40 -10.92 13.77
N LEU A 3 -10.32 -9.58 13.88
CA LEU A 3 -9.07 -8.83 13.84
C LEU A 3 -8.06 -9.23 14.92
N GLY A 4 -8.53 -9.63 16.12
CA GLY A 4 -7.63 -10.03 17.21
C GLY A 4 -6.92 -11.38 17.00
N VAL A 5 -7.46 -12.26 16.15
CA VAL A 5 -6.96 -13.64 16.00
C VAL A 5 -5.76 -13.73 15.07
N ILE A 6 -5.63 -12.78 14.13
CA ILE A 6 -4.53 -12.75 13.15
C ILE A 6 -3.29 -11.98 13.64
N LEU A 7 -3.34 -11.43 14.86
CA LEU A 7 -2.25 -10.71 15.51
C LEU A 7 -1.64 -11.59 16.61
N GLN A 8 -0.46 -12.18 16.36
CA GLN A 8 0.19 -13.09 17.33
C GLN A 8 0.37 -12.47 18.73
N ALA A 9 0.68 -11.17 18.79
CA ALA A 9 0.89 -10.45 20.04
C ALA A 9 -0.39 -9.77 20.59
N GLY A 10 -1.51 -9.85 19.88
CA GLY A 10 -2.74 -9.10 20.22
C GLY A 10 -2.66 -7.59 19.93
N TYR A 11 -1.54 -7.11 19.40
CA TYR A 11 -1.32 -5.74 18.91
C TYR A 11 -0.42 -5.77 17.67
N GLN A 12 -0.43 -4.66 16.91
CA GLN A 12 0.44 -4.47 15.74
C GLN A 12 1.45 -3.36 16.04
N ILE A 13 2.73 -3.61 15.79
CA ILE A 13 3.76 -2.58 15.88
C ILE A 13 3.69 -1.70 14.62
N THR A 14 3.52 -0.39 14.82
CA THR A 14 3.43 0.61 13.74
C THR A 14 4.02 1.94 14.19
N GLN A 15 4.49 2.76 13.24
CA GLN A 15 5.06 4.09 13.48
C GLN A 15 4.03 5.24 13.38
N GLN A 16 2.77 5.01 13.76
CA GLN A 16 1.67 5.99 13.63
C GLN A 16 1.96 7.40 14.17
N ARG A 17 2.74 7.53 15.25
CA ARG A 17 3.05 8.83 15.89
C ARG A 17 4.34 9.47 15.43
N LEU A 18 5.30 8.66 14.97
CA LEU A 18 6.62 9.12 14.57
C LEU A 18 7.03 8.37 13.28
N PRO A 19 6.39 8.72 12.14
CA PRO A 19 6.71 8.12 10.85
C PRO A 19 8.17 8.38 10.47
N ILE A 20 8.75 7.49 9.65
CA ILE A 20 10.15 7.59 9.24
C ILE A 20 10.40 8.76 8.28
N ALA A 21 9.38 9.18 7.53
CA ALA A 21 9.44 10.36 6.66
C ALA A 21 8.09 11.08 6.62
N VAL A 22 8.12 12.41 6.45
CA VAL A 22 6.94 13.29 6.38
C VAL A 22 7.10 14.35 5.31
N ASN A 23 5.99 14.90 4.81
CA ASN A 23 5.95 16.06 3.90
C ASN A 23 6.75 15.87 2.60
N GLY A 24 6.58 14.72 1.95
CA GLY A 24 7.17 14.43 0.64
C GLY A 24 6.23 14.78 -0.52
N PHE A 25 6.64 14.42 -1.72
CA PHE A 25 5.82 14.53 -2.92
C PHE A 25 6.22 13.49 -3.96
N LEU A 26 5.26 13.09 -4.79
CA LEU A 26 5.44 12.18 -5.91
C LEU A 26 4.97 12.87 -7.19
N THR A 27 5.87 12.99 -8.17
CA THR A 27 5.53 13.50 -9.49
C THR A 27 5.13 12.35 -10.39
N TYR A 28 3.99 12.46 -11.05
CA TYR A 28 3.49 11.44 -11.97
C TYR A 28 2.92 12.09 -13.24
N ARG A 29 2.79 11.29 -14.30
CA ARG A 29 2.16 11.72 -15.56
C ARG A 29 0.88 10.95 -15.78
N HIS A 30 -0.21 11.64 -16.13
CA HIS A 30 -1.45 10.99 -16.57
C HIS A 30 -1.98 11.62 -17.87
N GLN A 31 -2.75 10.84 -18.63
CA GLN A 31 -3.37 11.28 -19.87
C GLN A 31 -4.64 12.08 -19.56
N VAL A 32 -4.84 13.19 -20.27
CA VAL A 32 -6.04 14.02 -20.15
C VAL A 32 -6.81 14.01 -21.49
N GLY A 33 -8.09 13.67 -21.43
CA GLY A 33 -8.96 13.57 -22.61
C GLY A 33 -8.73 12.30 -23.43
N THR A 34 -9.32 12.26 -24.62
CA THR A 34 -9.33 11.07 -25.51
C THR A 34 -8.16 11.02 -26.50
N SER A 35 -7.34 12.07 -26.57
CA SER A 35 -6.20 12.13 -27.48
C SER A 35 -4.95 11.53 -26.84
N TRP A 36 -4.25 10.64 -27.54
CA TRP A 36 -3.05 9.95 -27.08
C TRP A 36 -1.84 10.87 -26.83
N ASN A 37 -1.87 12.11 -27.33
CA ASN A 37 -0.75 13.05 -27.23
C ASN A 37 -0.88 14.10 -26.12
N GLN A 38 -1.91 14.02 -25.26
CA GLN A 38 -2.10 14.98 -24.16
C GLN A 38 -1.73 14.33 -22.82
N MET A 39 -0.44 14.36 -22.51
CA MET A 39 0.09 13.92 -21.21
C MET A 39 0.35 15.13 -20.31
N VAL A 40 -0.17 15.09 -19.09
CA VAL A 40 0.02 16.15 -18.10
C VAL A 40 0.84 15.63 -16.93
N THR A 41 1.85 16.41 -16.52
CA THR A 41 2.63 16.15 -15.32
C THR A 41 1.92 16.78 -14.12
N LYS A 42 1.67 15.98 -13.09
CA LYS A 42 1.08 16.39 -11.82
C LYS A 42 1.95 15.93 -10.66
N CYS A 43 1.66 16.46 -9.48
CA CYS A 43 2.35 16.15 -8.24
C CYS A 43 1.31 15.86 -7.16
N VAL A 44 1.47 14.76 -6.44
CA VAL A 44 0.68 14.42 -5.24
C VAL A 44 1.58 14.53 -4.02
N ARG A 45 1.10 15.19 -2.97
CA ARG A 45 1.84 15.30 -1.71
C ARG A 45 1.79 13.98 -0.96
N ILE A 46 2.91 13.59 -0.38
CA ILE A 46 3.03 12.45 0.52
C ILE A 46 3.01 13.01 1.93
N LYS A 47 1.97 12.68 2.69
CA LYS A 47 1.83 13.07 4.09
C LYS A 47 2.92 12.42 4.93
N GLN A 48 3.06 11.10 4.81
CA GLN A 48 4.02 10.33 5.59
C GLN A 48 4.35 8.96 4.97
N VAL A 49 5.48 8.41 5.39
CA VAL A 49 5.89 7.02 5.18
C VAL A 49 6.16 6.38 6.53
N GLN A 50 5.67 5.16 6.76
CA GLN A 50 5.83 4.47 8.02
C GLN A 50 6.07 2.97 7.83
N LEU A 51 6.79 2.37 8.79
CA LEU A 51 6.93 0.93 8.87
C LEU A 51 5.85 0.33 9.79
N GLU A 52 5.32 -0.81 9.38
CA GLU A 52 4.37 -1.59 10.17
C GLU A 52 4.65 -3.09 10.05
N GLN A 53 4.14 -3.87 11.00
CA GLN A 53 4.16 -5.33 10.90
C GLN A 53 2.93 -5.85 10.15
N ASP A 54 3.12 -6.77 9.22
CA ASP A 54 2.03 -7.48 8.55
C ASP A 54 1.29 -8.41 9.54
N SER A 55 -0.01 -8.57 9.31
CA SER A 55 -0.87 -9.48 10.05
C SER A 55 -0.94 -10.84 9.36
N GLY A 56 -1.40 -11.86 10.11
CA GLY A 56 -1.79 -13.13 9.52
C GLY A 56 -3.01 -13.01 8.60
N LYS A 57 -3.33 -14.09 7.89
CA LYS A 57 -4.52 -14.20 7.04
C LYS A 57 -5.52 -15.13 7.71
N SER A 58 -6.79 -14.71 7.78
CA SER A 58 -7.89 -15.59 8.15
C SER A 58 -8.54 -16.17 6.89
N LEU A 59 -8.83 -17.47 6.90
CA LEU A 59 -9.55 -18.18 5.85
C LEU A 59 -10.80 -18.78 6.49
N HIS A 60 -11.98 -18.46 5.95
CA HIS A 60 -13.22 -19.05 6.42
C HIS A 60 -13.51 -20.32 5.60
N ASP A 61 -13.70 -21.45 6.28
CA ASP A 61 -14.13 -22.70 5.67
C ASP A 61 -15.63 -22.87 5.91
N ASP A 62 -16.41 -22.58 4.86
CA ASP A 62 -17.87 -22.69 4.87
C ASP A 62 -18.37 -24.13 5.05
N THR A 63 -17.55 -25.12 4.67
CA THR A 63 -17.93 -26.55 4.70
C THR A 63 -17.81 -27.11 6.11
N MET A 64 -16.75 -26.72 6.82
CA MET A 64 -16.49 -27.17 8.20
C MET A 64 -17.00 -26.18 9.25
N HIS A 65 -17.59 -25.05 8.85
CA HIS A 65 -17.98 -23.92 9.72
C HIS A 65 -16.85 -23.49 10.68
N GLN A 66 -15.62 -23.48 10.18
CA GLN A 66 -14.41 -23.17 10.95
C GLN A 66 -13.65 -22.01 10.31
N THR A 67 -12.81 -21.35 11.11
CA THR A 67 -11.89 -20.32 10.61
C THR A 67 -10.47 -20.80 10.80
N LEU A 68 -9.72 -20.87 9.70
CA LEU A 68 -8.32 -21.24 9.67
C LEU A 68 -7.48 -19.97 9.70
N ILE A 69 -6.37 -20.00 10.45
CA ILE A 69 -5.48 -18.86 10.62
C ILE A 69 -4.12 -19.24 10.04
N ASP A 70 -3.71 -18.49 9.01
CA ASP A 70 -2.41 -18.60 8.38
C ASP A 70 -1.50 -17.46 8.87
N LEU A 71 -0.47 -17.83 9.65
CA LEU A 71 0.49 -16.89 10.23
C LEU A 71 1.81 -16.83 9.46
N ASN A 72 1.94 -17.47 8.29
CA ASN A 72 3.18 -17.46 7.49
C ASN A 72 3.66 -16.04 7.13
N ARG A 73 2.74 -15.08 7.20
CA ARG A 73 2.97 -13.69 6.84
C ARG A 73 3.14 -12.75 8.04
N ALA A 74 2.74 -13.20 9.23
CA ALA A 74 2.71 -12.37 10.43
C ALA A 74 4.13 -11.92 10.82
N GLY A 75 4.28 -10.63 11.14
CA GLY A 75 5.55 -10.06 11.61
C GLY A 75 6.54 -9.65 10.51
N ILE A 76 6.21 -9.88 9.23
CA ILE A 76 6.99 -9.32 8.11
C ILE A 76 6.84 -7.80 8.10
N GLY A 77 7.94 -7.07 7.88
CA GLY A 77 7.91 -5.62 7.78
C GLY A 77 7.22 -5.16 6.49
N LEU A 78 6.37 -4.15 6.63
CA LEU A 78 5.68 -3.46 5.54
C LEU A 78 6.03 -1.98 5.59
N MET A 79 6.03 -1.35 4.41
CA MET A 79 6.08 0.10 4.28
C MET A 79 4.72 0.62 3.83
N GLU A 80 4.12 1.48 4.64
CA GLU A 80 2.90 2.20 4.32
C GLU A 80 3.24 3.64 3.88
N ILE A 81 2.69 4.06 2.74
CA ILE A 81 2.85 5.40 2.19
C ILE A 81 1.48 6.06 2.15
N VAL A 82 1.33 7.17 2.86
CA VAL A 82 0.08 7.92 2.96
C VAL A 82 0.18 9.18 2.11
N MET A 83 -0.67 9.29 1.09
CA MET A 83 -0.77 10.46 0.21
C MET A 83 -1.88 11.41 0.67
N GLU A 84 -1.69 12.71 0.46
CA GLU A 84 -2.76 13.71 0.61
C GLU A 84 -3.83 13.53 -0.48
N PRO A 85 -5.07 14.00 -0.26
CA PRO A 85 -6.18 13.84 -1.21
C PRO A 85 -6.08 14.85 -2.39
N ASP A 86 -4.93 14.89 -3.07
CA ASP A 86 -4.68 15.80 -4.19
C ASP A 86 -5.19 15.27 -5.53
N MET A 87 -5.42 13.95 -5.63
CA MET A 87 -5.89 13.28 -6.85
C MET A 87 -7.40 13.37 -6.98
N THR A 88 -7.87 13.67 -8.19
CA THR A 88 -9.29 14.01 -8.44
C THR A 88 -10.05 12.97 -9.26
N CYS A 89 -9.35 11.99 -9.84
CA CYS A 89 -9.96 10.90 -10.60
C CYS A 89 -9.16 9.58 -10.51
N GLY A 90 -9.75 8.49 -11.00
CA GLY A 90 -9.14 7.16 -10.95
C GLY A 90 -7.91 7.02 -11.84
N GLU A 91 -7.86 7.74 -12.97
CA GLU A 91 -6.73 7.76 -13.89
C GLU A 91 -5.49 8.37 -13.24
N GLU A 92 -5.66 9.43 -12.44
CA GLU A 92 -4.59 10.03 -11.64
C GLU A 92 -4.09 9.06 -10.58
N ALA A 93 -5.00 8.44 -9.83
CA ALA A 93 -4.65 7.45 -8.81
C ALA A 93 -3.85 6.28 -9.39
N ALA A 94 -4.30 5.73 -10.52
CA ALA A 94 -3.62 4.64 -11.20
C ALA A 94 -2.24 5.07 -11.73
N ALA A 95 -2.11 6.30 -12.23
CA ALA A 95 -0.83 6.83 -12.70
C ALA A 95 0.18 7.04 -11.56
N ALA A 96 -0.25 7.64 -10.45
CA ALA A 96 0.59 7.84 -9.27
C ALA A 96 1.07 6.49 -8.68
N VAL A 97 0.18 5.51 -8.57
CA VAL A 97 0.50 4.17 -8.06
C VAL A 97 1.47 3.42 -8.98
N ARG A 98 1.31 3.54 -10.31
CA ARG A 98 2.27 3.00 -11.28
C ARG A 98 3.65 3.66 -11.18
N GLU A 99 3.69 4.98 -11.06
CA GLU A 99 4.97 5.70 -10.90
C GLU A 99 5.69 5.25 -9.62
N LEU A 100 4.95 5.15 -8.51
CA LEU A 100 5.50 4.65 -7.26
C LEU A 100 6.04 3.21 -7.38
N GLN A 101 5.31 2.34 -8.09
CA GLN A 101 5.77 0.99 -8.40
C GLN A 101 7.09 0.98 -9.17
N LEU A 102 7.20 1.81 -10.21
CA LEU A 102 8.43 1.92 -11.00
C LEU A 102 9.61 2.38 -10.15
N ILE A 103 9.41 3.37 -9.27
CA ILE A 103 10.44 3.84 -8.35
C ILE A 103 10.89 2.71 -7.41
N LEU A 104 9.94 2.01 -6.78
CA LEU A 104 10.26 0.95 -5.81
C LEU A 104 10.94 -0.27 -6.47
N GLN A 105 10.55 -0.59 -7.72
CA GLN A 105 11.22 -1.62 -8.52
C GLN A 105 12.63 -1.18 -8.92
N ALA A 106 12.80 0.07 -9.34
CA ALA A 106 14.11 0.62 -9.71
C ALA A 106 15.09 0.67 -8.53
N LEU A 107 14.58 0.92 -7.32
CA LEU A 107 15.37 0.89 -6.08
C LEU A 107 15.66 -0.55 -5.59
N GLY A 108 15.01 -1.57 -6.16
CA GLY A 108 15.13 -2.95 -5.71
C GLY A 108 14.52 -3.22 -4.32
N THR A 109 13.68 -2.30 -3.82
CA THR A 109 13.09 -2.37 -2.48
C THR A 109 11.78 -3.13 -2.44
N SER A 110 11.13 -3.35 -3.59
CA SER A 110 9.92 -4.17 -3.67
C SER A 110 9.69 -4.75 -5.07
N HIS A 111 9.10 -5.94 -5.13
CA HIS A 111 8.58 -6.49 -6.39
C HIS A 111 7.29 -5.81 -6.85
N ALA A 112 6.61 -5.09 -5.95
CA ALA A 112 5.47 -4.23 -6.27
C ALA A 112 4.34 -4.94 -7.05
N ASN A 113 4.06 -6.20 -6.76
CA ASN A 113 3.05 -6.96 -7.49
C ASN A 113 1.63 -6.59 -6.99
N MET A 114 0.84 -5.91 -7.84
CA MET A 114 -0.51 -5.42 -7.50
C MET A 114 -1.62 -6.46 -7.62
N SER A 115 -1.29 -7.75 -7.79
CA SER A 115 -2.29 -8.83 -7.93
C SER A 115 -3.05 -9.17 -6.62
N GLY A 116 -2.81 -8.45 -5.53
CA GLY A 116 -3.56 -8.52 -4.27
C GLY A 116 -3.55 -7.18 -3.51
N THR A 117 -3.98 -7.17 -2.23
CA THR A 117 -3.85 -6.00 -1.33
C THR A 117 -2.44 -5.41 -1.47
N VAL A 118 -2.36 -4.11 -1.78
CA VAL A 118 -1.10 -3.43 -2.08
C VAL A 118 -0.24 -3.41 -0.82
N LEU A 119 0.67 -4.39 -0.73
CA LEU A 119 1.62 -4.57 0.34
C LEU A 119 3.01 -4.47 -0.28
N TRP A 120 3.71 -3.37 0.01
CA TRP A 120 5.07 -3.14 -0.47
C TRP A 120 6.03 -3.93 0.43
N ARG A 121 6.34 -5.14 -0.01
CA ARG A 121 7.34 -6.07 0.56
C ARG A 121 8.62 -6.05 -0.26
#